data_AF-A0A4U3MFQ7-F1
#
_entry.id   AF-A0A4U3MFQ7-F1
#
_cell.length_a   1.000
_cell.length_b   1.000
_cell.length_c   1.000
_cell.angle_alpha   90.00
_cell.angle_beta   90.00
_cell.angle_gamma   90.00
#
_symmetry.space_group_name_H-M   'P 1'
#
loop_
_entity.id
_entity.type
_entity.pdbx_description
1 polymer ?
#
loop_
_entity_poly.entity_id
_entity_poly.type
_entity_poly.pdbx_seq_one_letter_code
_entity_poly.pdbx_strand_id
1 'polypeptide(L)'
;MRLVYRTAAVVTVVAALGVVAAGVVLTRNDPGEAAAAAPAPKADPVTVAATTAPPPSPSPVLPSPPPSPSVSALSTAMTDALDDPRVPELPGDQKKLRTFAGKPAKIRGSIKDQRSGVAFPRFAGDWDLASASPFASRQQLPKVKGSAYRGLLVSCPVPIEVQDDLKDTAFLAARWTLNHHPAGATLKWTSADLTTIDDRPAWVLGYDVTYTIKGDKRKSTAAIALVDVPAAKPALVFISIPDSQKKNYRDINTVMSKIKVL
;
A
#
# COMPACT_ATOMS: atom_id res chain seq x y z
N MET A 1 16.94 20.07 -55.83
CA MET A 1 15.62 20.51 -56.36
C MET A 1 14.54 20.01 -55.41
N ARG A 2 13.77 20.93 -54.83
CA ARG A 2 12.75 20.68 -53.81
C ARG A 2 11.42 20.34 -54.49
N LEU A 3 10.80 19.21 -54.15
CA LEU A 3 9.41 18.95 -54.51
C LEU A 3 8.57 18.92 -53.23
N VAL A 4 7.71 19.92 -53.11
CA VAL A 4 6.77 20.15 -52.02
C VAL A 4 5.43 19.57 -52.48
N TYR A 5 4.87 18.61 -51.74
CA TYR A 5 3.46 18.23 -51.87
C TYR A 5 2.68 18.76 -50.66
N ARG A 6 1.91 19.82 -50.91
CA ARG A 6 0.73 20.20 -50.15
C ARG A 6 -0.43 19.36 -50.66
N THR A 7 -1.26 18.79 -49.79
CA THR A 7 -2.65 19.25 -49.52
C THR A 7 -3.38 18.30 -48.59
N ALA A 8 -4.23 18.90 -47.77
CA ALA A 8 -5.08 18.32 -46.74
C ALA A 8 -6.33 17.63 -47.34
N ALA A 9 -6.90 16.69 -46.58
CA ALA A 9 -8.29 16.31 -46.69
C ALA A 9 -8.89 16.19 -45.28
N VAL A 10 -9.69 17.18 -44.94
CA VAL A 10 -10.63 17.22 -43.81
C VAL A 10 -11.88 16.48 -44.26
N VAL A 11 -12.34 15.49 -43.50
CA VAL A 11 -13.71 14.97 -43.61
C VAL A 11 -14.34 14.95 -42.23
N THR A 12 -15.29 15.86 -42.08
CA THR A 12 -16.26 15.99 -41.00
C THR A 12 -17.40 15.01 -41.25
N VAL A 13 -17.79 14.20 -40.27
CA VAL A 13 -19.13 13.57 -40.24
C VAL A 13 -19.75 13.82 -38.86
N VAL A 14 -20.95 14.39 -38.91
CA VAL A 14 -21.77 14.83 -37.78
C VAL A 14 -22.68 13.69 -37.30
N ALA A 15 -22.75 13.61 -35.97
CA ALA A 15 -23.77 13.06 -35.06
C ALA A 15 -24.91 12.14 -35.54
N ALA A 16 -25.11 11.08 -34.77
CA ALA A 16 -26.45 10.57 -34.45
C ALA A 16 -26.57 10.32 -32.94
N LEU A 17 -27.63 10.92 -32.37
CA LEU A 17 -28.08 10.87 -30.99
C LEU A 17 -28.62 9.47 -30.63
N GLY A 18 -28.39 9.05 -29.39
CA GLY A 18 -29.01 7.85 -28.80
C GLY A 18 -28.83 7.82 -27.29
N VAL A 19 -29.77 8.42 -26.58
CA VAL A 19 -29.88 8.47 -25.12
C VAL A 19 -30.43 7.14 -24.60
N VAL A 20 -29.72 6.47 -23.68
CA VAL A 20 -30.34 5.72 -22.57
C VAL A 20 -29.47 5.89 -21.32
N ALA A 21 -30.01 6.63 -20.36
CA ALA A 21 -29.45 6.78 -19.02
C ALA A 21 -30.00 5.65 -18.12
N ALA A 22 -29.11 4.92 -17.46
CA ALA A 22 -29.44 4.17 -16.26
C ALA A 22 -28.39 4.53 -15.20
N GLY A 23 -28.81 5.38 -14.26
CA GLY A 23 -27.97 5.86 -13.17
C GLY A 23 -27.81 4.81 -12.09
N VAL A 24 -26.57 4.56 -11.69
CA VAL A 24 -26.25 4.05 -10.36
C VAL A 24 -25.33 5.07 -9.71
N VAL A 25 -25.88 5.71 -8.68
CA VAL A 25 -25.28 6.74 -7.84
C VAL A 25 -24.17 6.10 -7.00
N LEU A 26 -22.92 6.52 -7.21
CA LEU A 26 -21.83 6.35 -6.25
C LEU A 26 -21.44 7.74 -5.75
N THR A 27 -21.95 8.10 -4.58
CA THR A 27 -21.60 9.31 -3.83
C THR A 27 -20.13 9.27 -3.45
N ARG A 28 -19.34 10.18 -4.05
CA ARG A 28 -17.97 10.48 -3.66
C ARG A 28 -17.99 11.83 -2.93
N ASN A 29 -17.82 11.82 -1.61
CA ASN A 29 -17.64 13.04 -0.82
C ASN A 29 -16.16 13.44 -0.85
N ASP A 30 -15.87 14.58 -1.47
CA ASP A 30 -14.71 15.42 -1.18
C ASP A 30 -14.95 16.16 0.15
N PRO A 31 -13.94 16.33 1.02
CA PRO A 31 -13.98 17.39 2.01
C PRO A 31 -12.77 18.31 1.86
N GLY A 32 -13.07 19.58 1.61
CA GLY A 32 -12.10 20.66 1.67
C GLY A 32 -12.78 22.00 1.51
N GLU A 33 -13.53 22.47 2.52
CA GLU A 33 -13.58 23.90 2.83
C GLU A 33 -14.04 24.13 4.27
N ALA A 34 -13.36 25.06 4.94
CA ALA A 34 -13.55 25.45 6.32
C ALA A 34 -14.78 26.36 6.49
N ALA A 35 -15.48 26.22 7.62
CA ALA A 35 -16.34 27.27 8.15
C ALA A 35 -16.40 27.20 9.68
N ALA A 36 -16.52 28.38 10.27
CA ALA A 36 -16.25 28.70 11.67
C ALA A 36 -17.37 28.31 12.66
N ALA A 37 -16.95 28.21 13.93
CA ALA A 37 -17.62 28.64 15.17
C ALA A 37 -19.12 28.30 15.43
N ALA A 38 -19.32 27.44 16.45
CA ALA A 38 -20.23 27.52 17.63
C ALA A 38 -21.62 28.23 17.53
N PRO A 39 -22.68 27.77 18.25
CA PRO A 39 -22.62 27.28 19.65
C PRO A 39 -23.51 26.07 20.01
N ALA A 40 -23.24 25.56 21.22
CA ALA A 40 -23.93 24.46 21.89
C ALA A 40 -25.39 24.77 22.28
N PRO A 41 -26.31 23.79 22.24
CA PRO A 41 -27.58 23.89 22.93
C PRO A 41 -27.46 23.40 24.38
N LYS A 42 -27.96 24.24 25.29
CA LYS A 42 -28.23 23.96 26.70
C LYS A 42 -29.19 22.77 26.82
N ALA A 43 -28.91 21.85 27.75
CA ALA A 43 -29.89 20.92 28.29
C ALA A 43 -30.17 21.32 29.74
N ASP A 44 -31.43 21.66 30.02
CA ASP A 44 -31.94 21.92 31.36
C ASP A 44 -31.94 20.62 32.21
N PRO A 45 -31.77 20.73 33.54
CA PRO A 45 -31.77 19.57 34.42
C PRO A 45 -33.21 19.17 34.75
N VAL A 46 -33.61 17.95 34.41
CA VAL A 46 -34.85 17.36 34.93
C VAL A 46 -34.52 16.58 36.20
N THR A 47 -34.88 17.16 37.34
CA THR A 47 -35.01 16.49 38.63
C THR A 47 -36.19 15.52 38.58
N VAL A 48 -35.97 14.22 38.82
CA VAL A 48 -37.04 13.28 39.17
C VAL A 48 -36.62 12.46 40.37
N ALA A 49 -37.56 12.38 41.31
CA ALA A 49 -37.43 11.94 42.68
C ALA A 49 -37.05 10.46 42.86
N ALA A 50 -36.36 10.21 43.97
CA ALA A 50 -36.10 8.90 44.52
C ALA A 50 -37.41 8.17 44.87
N THR A 51 -37.56 6.93 44.39
CA THR A 51 -38.51 5.95 44.93
C THR A 51 -37.72 4.70 45.27
N THR A 52 -37.65 4.37 46.55
CA THR A 52 -37.08 3.15 47.12
C THR A 52 -37.96 1.94 46.80
N ALA A 53 -37.38 0.94 46.14
CA ALA A 53 -37.99 -0.39 45.96
C ALA A 53 -37.05 -1.47 46.56
N PRO A 54 -37.60 -2.54 47.18
CA PRO A 54 -36.84 -3.55 47.92
C PRO A 54 -36.03 -4.50 47.02
N PRO A 55 -35.02 -5.21 47.58
CA PRO A 55 -34.05 -5.99 46.81
C PRO A 55 -34.65 -7.25 46.18
N PRO A 56 -34.29 -7.61 44.93
CA PRO A 56 -34.61 -8.91 44.38
C PRO A 56 -33.66 -10.01 44.91
N SER A 57 -34.22 -11.17 45.20
CA SER A 57 -33.52 -12.41 45.56
C SER A 57 -32.53 -12.87 44.46
N PRO A 58 -31.42 -13.53 44.82
CA PRO A 58 -30.43 -14.00 43.84
C PRO A 58 -30.96 -15.20 43.04
N SER A 59 -31.02 -15.05 41.72
CA SER A 59 -31.20 -16.17 40.78
C SER A 59 -29.91 -17.01 40.70
N PRO A 60 -30.01 -18.35 40.53
CA PRO A 60 -28.84 -19.21 40.37
C PRO A 60 -28.14 -18.92 39.03
N VAL A 61 -26.82 -18.70 39.10
CA VAL A 61 -25.96 -18.51 37.92
C VAL A 61 -25.77 -19.86 37.22
N LEU A 62 -26.33 -20.00 36.03
CA LEU A 62 -25.98 -21.09 35.10
C LEU A 62 -24.53 -20.88 34.63
N PRO A 63 -23.69 -21.93 34.62
CA PRO A 63 -22.33 -21.81 34.08
C PRO A 63 -22.38 -21.45 32.60
N SER A 64 -21.69 -20.37 32.22
CA SER A 64 -21.39 -20.04 30.83
C SER A 64 -20.77 -21.26 30.12
N PRO A 65 -21.17 -21.55 28.87
CA PRO A 65 -20.49 -22.57 28.09
C PRO A 65 -19.00 -22.21 27.94
N PRO A 66 -18.09 -23.21 27.91
CA PRO A 66 -16.66 -22.97 27.76
C PRO A 66 -16.38 -22.19 26.46
N PRO A 67 -15.37 -21.31 26.45
CA PRO A 67 -15.01 -20.58 25.24
C PRO A 67 -14.64 -21.59 24.14
N SER A 68 -15.28 -21.45 22.97
CA SER A 68 -14.83 -22.11 21.75
C SER A 68 -13.33 -21.86 21.55
N PRO A 69 -12.56 -22.83 21.02
CA PRO A 69 -11.16 -22.62 20.74
C PRO A 69 -11.02 -21.44 19.77
N SER A 70 -10.53 -20.31 20.29
CA SER A 70 -10.05 -19.21 19.45
C SER A 70 -8.79 -19.70 18.78
N VAL A 71 -8.93 -20.23 17.56
CA VAL A 71 -7.80 -20.32 16.64
C VAL A 71 -7.26 -18.90 16.50
N SER A 72 -6.03 -18.67 16.98
CA SER A 72 -5.41 -17.35 17.00
C SER A 72 -5.41 -16.75 15.60
N ALA A 73 -5.94 -15.54 15.43
CA ALA A 73 -6.07 -14.87 14.14
C ALA A 73 -4.74 -14.77 13.36
N LEU A 74 -3.60 -14.77 14.07
CA LEU A 74 -2.24 -14.86 13.52
C LEU A 74 -2.03 -16.13 12.69
N SER A 75 -2.45 -17.28 13.22
CA SER A 75 -2.33 -18.57 12.54
C SER A 75 -3.21 -18.61 11.28
N THR A 76 -4.41 -18.03 11.33
CA THR A 76 -5.32 -18.01 10.18
C THR A 76 -4.77 -17.16 9.04
N ALA A 77 -4.22 -15.98 9.32
CA ALA A 77 -3.68 -15.08 8.28
C ALA A 77 -2.51 -15.70 7.50
N MET A 78 -1.63 -16.44 8.20
CA MET A 78 -0.53 -17.16 7.56
C MET A 78 -1.03 -18.37 6.76
N THR A 79 -1.94 -19.18 7.30
CA THR A 79 -2.55 -20.29 6.55
C THR A 79 -3.23 -19.79 5.28
N ASP A 80 -4.08 -18.76 5.38
CA ASP A 80 -4.75 -18.14 4.24
C ASP A 80 -3.78 -17.56 3.20
N ALA A 81 -2.57 -17.19 3.61
CA ALA A 81 -1.54 -16.67 2.73
C ALA A 81 -0.77 -17.76 2.01
N LEU A 82 -0.50 -18.88 2.68
CA LEU A 82 0.13 -20.06 2.09
C LEU A 82 -0.81 -20.77 1.11
N ASP A 83 -2.13 -20.70 1.34
CA ASP A 83 -3.14 -21.25 0.43
C ASP A 83 -3.43 -20.33 -0.78
N ASP A 84 -2.91 -19.10 -0.81
CA ASP A 84 -3.14 -18.13 -1.88
C ASP A 84 -2.21 -18.39 -3.08
N PRO A 85 -2.70 -18.88 -4.24
CA PRO A 85 -1.86 -19.21 -5.38
C PRO A 85 -1.17 -17.99 -6.01
N ARG A 86 -1.55 -16.76 -5.62
CA ARG A 86 -0.90 -15.53 -6.08
C ARG A 86 0.43 -15.27 -5.39
N VAL A 87 0.64 -15.88 -4.23
CA VAL A 87 1.81 -15.66 -3.36
C VAL A 87 2.45 -17.01 -3.04
N PRO A 88 3.44 -17.45 -3.83
CA PRO A 88 4.17 -18.67 -3.51
C PRO A 88 4.88 -18.53 -2.16
N GLU A 89 5.21 -19.66 -1.53
CA GLU A 89 6.03 -19.68 -0.32
C GLU A 89 7.35 -18.94 -0.51
N LEU A 90 7.87 -18.33 0.57
CA LEU A 90 9.18 -17.70 0.54
C LEU A 90 10.27 -18.73 0.23
N PRO A 91 11.31 -18.35 -0.53
CA PRO A 91 12.48 -19.21 -0.70
C PRO A 91 13.08 -19.58 0.65
N GLY A 92 13.47 -20.85 0.82
CA GLY A 92 14.19 -21.31 2.02
C GLY A 92 15.56 -20.66 2.18
N ASP A 93 16.22 -20.36 1.06
CA ASP A 93 17.54 -19.75 1.03
C ASP A 93 17.49 -18.23 1.12
N GLN A 94 18.40 -17.64 1.90
CA GLN A 94 18.60 -16.20 1.87
C GLN A 94 19.26 -15.77 0.56
N LYS A 95 18.62 -14.83 -0.12
CA LYS A 95 19.08 -14.29 -1.39
C LYS A 95 18.95 -12.78 -1.38
N LYS A 96 20.08 -12.10 -1.56
CA LYS A 96 20.13 -10.64 -1.63
C LYS A 96 19.37 -10.09 -2.83
N LEU A 97 18.88 -8.86 -2.68
CA LEU A 97 18.22 -8.13 -3.76
C LEU A 97 19.16 -7.99 -4.96
N ARG A 98 18.68 -8.39 -6.15
CA ARG A 98 19.47 -8.25 -7.38
C ARG A 98 19.82 -6.80 -7.66
N THR A 99 20.99 -6.58 -8.21
CA THR A 99 21.46 -5.26 -8.63
C THR A 99 20.93 -4.94 -10.03
N PHE A 100 20.07 -3.93 -10.15
CA PHE A 100 19.54 -3.47 -11.43
C PHE A 100 20.58 -2.61 -12.16
N ALA A 101 20.63 -2.72 -13.48
CA ALA A 101 21.47 -1.87 -14.31
C ALA A 101 20.87 -0.45 -14.45
N GLY A 102 21.71 0.49 -14.91
CA GLY A 102 21.30 1.88 -15.16
C GLY A 102 21.74 2.85 -14.06
N LYS A 103 21.34 4.11 -14.22
CA LYS A 103 21.63 5.20 -13.28
C LYS A 103 20.37 5.46 -12.45
N PRO A 104 20.48 5.58 -11.11
CA PRO A 104 19.32 5.94 -10.32
C PRO A 104 18.92 7.40 -10.56
N ALA A 105 17.67 7.72 -10.28
CA ALA A 105 17.18 9.07 -10.20
C ALA A 105 18.03 9.89 -9.21
N LYS A 106 18.18 11.18 -9.49
CA LYS A 106 18.90 12.09 -8.60
C LYS A 106 18.18 12.16 -7.26
N ILE A 107 18.94 12.19 -6.17
CA ILE A 107 18.39 12.33 -4.83
C ILE A 107 18.45 13.82 -4.46
N ARG A 108 17.29 14.42 -4.15
CA ARG A 108 17.20 15.82 -3.70
C ARG A 108 17.33 15.95 -2.18
N GLY A 109 17.11 14.87 -1.46
CA GLY A 109 17.22 14.84 0.01
C GLY A 109 16.67 13.52 0.55
N SER A 110 16.06 13.58 1.73
CA SER A 110 15.41 12.43 2.35
C SER A 110 13.98 12.79 2.76
N ILE A 111 13.07 11.81 2.64
CA ILE A 111 11.77 11.85 3.28
C ILE A 111 11.97 11.27 4.68
N LYS A 112 11.64 12.06 5.71
CA LYS A 112 11.55 11.61 7.09
C LYS A 112 10.11 11.26 7.39
N ASP A 113 9.79 9.98 7.41
CA ASP A 113 8.48 9.49 7.78
C ASP A 113 8.43 9.18 9.27
N GLN A 114 8.04 10.19 10.05
CA GLN A 114 7.91 10.08 11.50
C GLN A 114 6.83 9.07 11.90
N ARG A 115 5.77 8.89 11.10
CA ARG A 115 4.69 7.97 11.44
C ARG A 115 5.17 6.52 11.39
N SER A 116 6.10 6.22 10.47
CA SER A 116 6.71 4.89 10.33
C SER A 116 8.05 4.74 11.03
N GLY A 117 8.66 5.80 11.55
CA GLY A 117 9.97 5.71 12.19
C GLY A 117 11.12 5.43 11.22
N VAL A 118 10.99 5.81 9.94
CA VAL A 118 12.04 5.61 8.92
C VAL A 118 12.29 6.85 8.08
N ALA A 119 13.50 6.92 7.54
CA ALA A 119 13.87 7.88 6.51
C ALA A 119 14.39 7.15 5.27
N PHE A 120 14.09 7.69 4.09
CA PHE A 120 14.56 7.10 2.82
C PHE A 120 14.72 8.20 1.75
N PRO A 121 15.31 7.91 0.58
CA PRO A 121 15.58 8.93 -0.43
C PRO A 121 14.33 9.68 -0.91
N ARG A 122 14.45 11.01 -0.98
CA ARG A 122 13.56 11.86 -1.78
C ARG A 122 14.19 12.01 -3.15
N PHE A 123 13.61 11.36 -4.15
CA PHE A 123 14.06 11.50 -5.52
C PHE A 123 13.68 12.87 -6.11
N ALA A 124 14.40 13.23 -7.17
CA ALA A 124 14.16 14.39 -8.03
C ALA A 124 13.93 13.92 -9.47
N GLY A 125 13.62 14.87 -10.36
CA GLY A 125 13.36 14.59 -11.77
C GLY A 125 11.94 14.05 -11.95
N ASP A 126 11.82 12.86 -12.53
CA ASP A 126 10.52 12.23 -12.84
C ASP A 126 9.76 11.74 -11.60
N TRP A 127 10.37 11.73 -10.41
CA TRP A 127 9.68 11.37 -9.18
C TRP A 127 9.06 12.60 -8.53
N ASP A 128 7.74 12.54 -8.34
CA ASP A 128 6.96 13.56 -7.66
C ASP A 128 6.47 13.08 -6.30
N LEU A 129 6.42 14.00 -5.33
CA LEU A 129 5.65 13.77 -4.11
C LEU A 129 4.15 13.74 -4.47
N ALA A 130 3.43 12.79 -3.90
CA ALA A 130 1.99 12.67 -4.09
C ALA A 130 1.27 12.69 -2.74
N SER A 131 -0.07 12.80 -2.77
CA SER A 131 -0.88 12.66 -1.57
C SER A 131 -0.59 11.32 -0.89
N ALA A 132 -0.20 11.39 0.39
CA ALA A 132 0.29 10.25 1.14
C ALA A 132 -0.85 9.28 1.50
N SER A 133 -2.04 9.78 1.84
CA SER A 133 -3.13 8.95 2.35
C SER A 133 -3.48 7.77 1.42
N PRO A 134 -3.66 6.54 1.97
CA PRO A 134 -3.59 6.16 3.38
C PRO A 134 -2.17 5.92 3.93
N PHE A 135 -1.15 5.97 3.09
CA PHE A 135 0.26 5.86 3.48
C PHE A 135 0.72 7.07 4.29
N ALA A 136 1.89 6.93 4.91
CA ALA A 136 2.51 7.98 5.68
C ALA A 136 3.35 8.89 4.78
N SER A 137 3.95 8.31 3.74
CA SER A 137 4.58 9.07 2.67
C SER A 137 4.41 8.40 1.31
N ARG A 138 4.50 9.18 0.24
CA ARG A 138 4.32 8.71 -1.14
C ARG A 138 5.10 9.52 -2.16
N GLN A 139 5.82 8.82 -3.02
CA GLN A 139 6.43 9.30 -4.25
C GLN A 139 5.90 8.49 -5.43
N GLN A 140 5.72 9.14 -6.59
CA GLN A 140 5.25 8.47 -7.80
C GLN A 140 5.99 8.96 -9.03
N LEU A 141 6.15 8.06 -10.00
CA LEU A 141 6.56 8.41 -11.35
C LEU A 141 5.38 9.02 -12.15
N PRO A 142 5.64 9.69 -13.30
CA PRO A 142 4.59 10.14 -14.19
C PRO A 142 3.76 8.97 -14.71
N LYS A 143 2.51 9.25 -15.08
CA LYS A 143 1.66 8.27 -15.76
C LYS A 143 2.24 7.98 -17.15
N VAL A 144 2.19 6.72 -17.57
CA VAL A 144 2.51 6.32 -18.94
C VAL A 144 1.23 6.25 -19.75
N LYS A 145 1.23 6.81 -20.97
CA LYS A 145 0.06 6.77 -21.85
C LYS A 145 -0.43 5.33 -22.03
N GLY A 146 -1.71 5.09 -21.82
CA GLY A 146 -2.32 3.76 -21.92
C GLY A 146 -2.21 2.87 -20.68
N SER A 147 -1.53 3.33 -19.61
CA SER A 147 -1.45 2.61 -18.33
C SER A 147 -1.92 3.49 -17.17
N ALA A 148 -2.77 2.94 -16.31
CA ALA A 148 -3.12 3.56 -15.03
C ALA A 148 -2.04 3.37 -13.96
N TYR A 149 -1.13 2.41 -14.17
CA TYR A 149 -0.09 2.02 -13.23
C TYR A 149 1.24 2.69 -13.57
N ARG A 150 1.92 3.14 -12.52
CA ARG A 150 3.18 3.89 -12.56
C ARG A 150 4.02 3.53 -11.34
N GLY A 151 5.29 3.89 -11.38
CA GLY A 151 6.20 3.72 -10.25
C GLY A 151 5.61 4.33 -8.99
N LEU A 152 5.66 3.56 -7.91
CA LEU A 152 5.13 3.90 -6.60
C LEU A 152 6.23 3.61 -5.59
N LEU A 153 6.50 4.58 -4.73
CA LEU A 153 7.36 4.43 -3.55
C LEU A 153 6.60 4.99 -2.36
N VAL A 154 6.39 4.18 -1.34
CA VAL A 154 5.59 4.53 -0.16
C VAL A 154 6.24 4.01 1.11
N SER A 155 5.85 4.61 2.23
CA SER A 155 6.10 4.07 3.56
C SER A 155 4.86 4.18 4.44
N CYS A 156 4.74 3.25 5.38
CA CYS A 156 3.71 3.24 6.41
C CYS A 156 4.11 2.30 7.56
N PRO A 157 3.58 2.49 8.79
CA PRO A 157 3.56 1.39 9.75
C PRO A 157 2.88 0.20 9.07
N VAL A 158 3.40 -1.02 9.29
CA VAL A 158 2.89 -2.18 8.57
C VAL A 158 1.35 -2.29 8.76
N PRO A 159 0.56 -2.28 7.68
CA PRO A 159 -0.91 -2.11 7.76
C PRO A 159 -1.65 -3.44 7.94
N ILE A 160 -0.95 -4.44 8.43
CA ILE A 160 -1.47 -5.78 8.75
C ILE A 160 -1.16 -6.08 10.22
N GLU A 161 -1.64 -7.23 10.69
CA GLU A 161 -1.29 -7.73 12.01
C GLU A 161 0.16 -8.21 12.04
N VAL A 162 0.88 -7.84 13.10
CA VAL A 162 2.29 -8.22 13.27
C VAL A 162 2.32 -9.66 13.75
N GLN A 163 3.13 -10.49 13.10
CA GLN A 163 3.35 -11.88 13.48
C GLN A 163 4.52 -11.96 14.48
N ASP A 164 4.64 -13.10 15.16
CA ASP A 164 5.73 -13.35 16.10
C ASP A 164 7.10 -13.32 15.40
N ASP A 165 7.18 -13.81 14.15
CA ASP A 165 8.37 -13.70 13.31
C ASP A 165 8.26 -12.50 12.34
N LEU A 166 9.32 -11.69 12.28
CA LEU A 166 9.43 -10.57 11.36
C LEU A 166 9.38 -11.02 9.89
N LYS A 167 9.88 -12.22 9.58
CA LYS A 167 9.84 -12.87 8.26
C LYS A 167 8.40 -13.10 7.82
N ASP A 168 7.57 -13.62 8.71
CA ASP A 168 6.16 -13.93 8.45
C ASP A 168 5.37 -12.63 8.25
N THR A 169 5.67 -11.62 9.07
CA THR A 169 5.11 -10.27 8.87
C THR A 169 5.54 -9.70 7.51
N ALA A 170 6.80 -9.88 7.09
CA ALA A 170 7.28 -9.40 5.79
C ALA A 170 6.62 -10.14 4.63
N PHE A 171 6.42 -11.45 4.75
CA PHE A 171 5.69 -12.27 3.78
C PHE A 171 4.25 -11.75 3.57
N LEU A 172 3.51 -11.58 4.67
CA LEU A 172 2.15 -11.05 4.64
C LEU A 172 2.10 -9.61 4.12
N ALA A 173 3.09 -8.78 4.46
CA ALA A 173 3.19 -7.41 3.96
C ALA A 173 3.37 -7.40 2.43
N ALA A 174 4.20 -8.28 1.88
CA ALA A 174 4.37 -8.43 0.44
C ALA A 174 3.07 -8.89 -0.24
N ARG A 175 2.35 -9.87 0.34
CA ARG A 175 0.99 -10.25 -0.12
C ARG A 175 0.05 -9.05 -0.13
N TRP A 176 0.03 -8.27 0.94
CA TRP A 176 -0.80 -7.06 1.03
C TRP A 176 -0.49 -6.04 -0.08
N THR A 177 0.77 -5.90 -0.50
CA THR A 177 1.12 -4.96 -1.59
C THR A 177 0.51 -5.33 -2.96
N LEU A 178 0.02 -6.56 -3.15
CA LEU A 178 -0.70 -6.93 -4.37
C LEU A 178 -1.98 -6.11 -4.55
N ASN A 179 -2.55 -5.56 -3.47
CA ASN A 179 -3.68 -4.63 -3.52
C ASN A 179 -3.37 -3.31 -4.26
N HIS A 180 -2.09 -3.02 -4.53
CA HIS A 180 -1.64 -1.86 -5.29
C HIS A 180 -1.32 -2.17 -6.76
N HIS A 181 -1.62 -3.39 -7.19
CA HIS A 181 -1.47 -3.87 -8.56
C HIS A 181 -2.86 -4.21 -9.13
N PRO A 182 -2.98 -4.46 -10.44
CA PRO A 182 -4.25 -4.91 -11.00
C PRO A 182 -4.76 -6.18 -10.33
N ALA A 183 -6.09 -6.35 -10.33
CA ALA A 183 -6.73 -7.57 -9.87
C ALA A 183 -6.15 -8.81 -10.58
N GLY A 184 -6.01 -9.90 -9.83
CA GLY A 184 -5.40 -11.14 -10.33
C GLY A 184 -3.88 -11.08 -10.47
N ALA A 185 -3.22 -10.04 -9.97
CA ALA A 185 -1.77 -9.99 -9.92
C ALA A 185 -1.18 -11.14 -9.09
N THR A 186 -0.09 -11.73 -9.58
CA THR A 186 0.68 -12.77 -8.89
C THR A 186 2.11 -12.30 -8.68
N LEU A 187 2.76 -12.73 -7.61
CA LEU A 187 4.17 -12.43 -7.37
C LEU A 187 5.07 -13.64 -7.60
N LYS A 188 6.31 -13.36 -7.97
CA LYS A 188 7.40 -14.33 -8.03
C LYS A 188 8.59 -13.77 -7.26
N TRP A 189 9.03 -14.48 -6.24
CA TRP A 189 10.21 -14.08 -5.45
C TRP A 189 11.47 -14.01 -6.31
N THR A 190 12.26 -12.98 -6.08
CA THR A 190 13.58 -12.78 -6.70
C THR A 190 14.69 -12.66 -5.66
N SER A 191 14.34 -12.25 -4.44
CA SER A 191 15.21 -12.15 -3.27
C SER A 191 14.39 -12.21 -1.99
N ALA A 192 15.00 -12.75 -0.94
CA ALA A 192 14.51 -12.74 0.43
C ALA A 192 15.74 -12.68 1.33
N ASP A 193 15.97 -11.55 1.97
CA ASP A 193 17.22 -11.27 2.69
C ASP A 193 16.90 -10.79 4.11
N LEU A 194 17.46 -11.47 5.10
CA LEU A 194 17.48 -10.99 6.47
C LEU A 194 18.72 -10.13 6.64
N THR A 195 18.54 -8.90 7.08
CA THR A 195 19.62 -7.91 7.19
C THR A 195 19.41 -7.00 8.38
N THR A 196 20.26 -6.00 8.52
CA THR A 196 20.11 -4.93 9.51
C THR A 196 20.08 -3.57 8.82
N ILE A 197 19.26 -2.67 9.35
CA ILE A 197 19.21 -1.25 8.96
C ILE A 197 19.38 -0.45 10.24
N ASP A 198 20.49 0.28 10.35
CA ASP A 198 20.89 1.03 11.56
C ASP A 198 20.79 0.15 12.83
N ASP A 199 21.43 -1.03 12.78
CA ASP A 199 21.47 -2.04 13.86
C ASP A 199 20.12 -2.64 14.27
N ARG A 200 19.06 -2.38 13.49
CA ARG A 200 17.74 -2.99 13.69
C ARG A 200 17.50 -4.13 12.71
N PRO A 201 16.91 -5.26 13.15
CA PRO A 201 16.52 -6.34 12.25
C PRO A 201 15.60 -5.85 11.12
N ALA A 202 15.85 -6.33 9.90
CA ALA A 202 15.03 -6.02 8.75
C ALA A 202 14.94 -7.19 7.77
N TRP A 203 13.79 -7.32 7.12
CA TRP A 203 13.60 -8.21 5.99
C TRP A 203 13.44 -7.41 4.71
N VAL A 204 14.30 -7.68 3.73
CA VAL A 204 14.21 -7.10 2.38
C VAL A 204 13.77 -8.18 1.41
N LEU A 205 12.53 -8.05 0.91
CA LEU A 205 11.97 -8.97 -0.08
C LEU A 205 11.91 -8.28 -1.43
N GLY A 206 12.39 -8.94 -2.47
CA GLY A 206 12.30 -8.46 -3.85
C GLY A 206 11.54 -9.46 -4.69
N TYR A 207 10.62 -8.98 -5.51
CA TYR A 207 9.76 -9.84 -6.30
C TYR A 207 9.33 -9.16 -7.60
N ASP A 208 8.97 -9.99 -8.56
CA ASP A 208 8.36 -9.58 -9.80
C ASP A 208 6.85 -9.83 -9.71
N VAL A 209 6.04 -8.82 -10.03
CA VAL A 209 4.58 -8.92 -10.06
C VAL A 209 4.10 -9.03 -11.50
N THR A 210 3.34 -10.06 -11.83
CA THR A 210 2.75 -10.27 -13.17
C THR A 210 1.26 -10.00 -13.12
N TYR A 211 0.73 -9.29 -14.12
CA TYR A 211 -0.68 -8.93 -14.20
C TYR A 211 -1.11 -8.68 -15.64
N THR A 212 -2.41 -8.51 -15.86
CA THR A 212 -2.98 -8.26 -17.19
C THR A 212 -3.66 -6.88 -17.23
N ILE A 213 -3.38 -6.10 -18.28
CA ILE A 213 -4.07 -4.84 -18.57
C ILE A 213 -4.63 -4.95 -19.99
N LYS A 214 -5.96 -4.88 -20.14
CA LYS A 214 -6.65 -4.95 -21.46
C LYS A 214 -6.24 -6.19 -22.29
N GLY A 215 -6.02 -7.33 -21.64
CA GLY A 215 -5.59 -8.58 -22.29
C GLY A 215 -4.07 -8.73 -22.43
N ASP A 216 -3.31 -7.65 -22.30
CA ASP A 216 -1.84 -7.69 -22.39
C ASP A 216 -1.22 -8.08 -21.06
N LYS A 217 -0.33 -9.08 -21.09
CA LYS A 217 0.52 -9.43 -19.95
C LYS A 217 1.55 -8.33 -19.73
N ARG A 218 1.59 -7.82 -18.50
CA ARG A 218 2.49 -6.78 -18.03
C ARG A 218 3.19 -7.26 -16.77
N LYS A 219 4.26 -6.56 -16.42
CA LYS A 219 5.09 -6.90 -15.27
C LYS A 219 5.49 -5.65 -14.52
N SER A 220 5.55 -5.74 -13.19
CA SER A 220 6.27 -4.79 -12.35
C SER A 220 7.39 -5.51 -11.61
N THR A 221 8.45 -4.78 -11.31
CA THR A 221 9.46 -5.23 -10.36
C THR A 221 9.30 -4.42 -9.09
N ALA A 222 9.26 -5.12 -7.96
CA ALA A 222 8.95 -4.56 -6.66
C ALA A 222 9.96 -5.03 -5.62
N ALA A 223 10.06 -4.25 -4.55
CA ALA A 223 10.72 -4.67 -3.33
C ALA A 223 10.03 -4.02 -2.12
N ILE A 224 10.10 -4.72 -1.00
CA ILE A 224 9.75 -4.19 0.31
C ILE A 224 10.94 -4.31 1.25
N ALA A 225 11.04 -3.37 2.18
CA ALA A 225 11.79 -3.52 3.41
C ALA A 225 10.82 -3.43 4.58
N LEU A 226 10.82 -4.45 5.43
CA LEU A 226 10.15 -4.42 6.72
C LEU A 226 11.23 -4.25 7.79
N VAL A 227 11.18 -3.14 8.53
CA VAL A 227 12.23 -2.74 9.49
C VAL A 227 11.65 -2.71 10.88
N ASP A 228 12.30 -3.39 11.83
CA ASP A 228 11.98 -3.28 13.25
C ASP A 228 12.39 -1.89 13.77
N VAL A 229 11.42 -1.00 13.95
CA VAL A 229 11.63 0.37 14.42
C VAL A 229 11.16 0.51 15.87
N PRO A 230 11.64 1.50 16.63
CA PRO A 230 11.17 1.76 18.00
C PRO A 230 9.77 2.41 18.00
N ALA A 231 8.80 1.76 17.36
CA ALA A 231 7.41 2.17 17.27
C ALA A 231 6.49 0.96 17.51
N ALA A 232 5.19 1.21 17.62
CA ALA A 232 4.21 0.15 17.91
C ALA A 232 4.11 -0.93 16.82
N LYS A 233 4.53 -0.62 15.59
CA LYS A 233 4.55 -1.54 14.45
C LYS A 233 5.83 -1.36 13.64
N PRO A 234 6.37 -2.43 13.02
CA PRO A 234 7.46 -2.33 12.07
C PRO A 234 7.15 -1.36 10.93
N ALA A 235 8.19 -0.75 10.38
CA ALA A 235 8.08 0.14 9.25
C ALA A 235 8.07 -0.68 7.96
N LEU A 236 7.10 -0.41 7.08
CA LEU A 236 7.08 -0.93 5.72
C LEU A 236 7.53 0.18 4.77
N VAL A 237 8.59 -0.07 3.98
CA VAL A 237 8.96 0.74 2.81
C VAL A 237 8.74 -0.12 1.58
N PHE A 238 7.87 0.33 0.66
CA PHE A 238 7.49 -0.42 -0.54
C PHE A 238 7.79 0.40 -1.78
N ILE A 239 8.47 -0.21 -2.75
CA ILE A 239 8.64 0.34 -4.10
C ILE A 239 8.21 -0.68 -5.15
N SER A 240 7.45 -0.23 -6.15
CA SER A 240 7.10 -1.02 -7.33
C SER A 240 7.24 -0.16 -8.58
N ILE A 241 7.85 -0.70 -9.62
CA ILE A 241 8.07 -0.01 -10.89
C ILE A 241 7.58 -0.92 -12.03
N PRO A 242 6.64 -0.46 -12.88
CA PRO A 242 6.20 -1.22 -14.03
C PRO A 242 7.28 -1.30 -15.12
N ASP A 243 7.22 -2.34 -15.93
CA ASP A 243 8.08 -2.59 -17.09
C ASP A 243 8.10 -1.44 -18.12
N SER A 244 6.99 -0.69 -18.23
CA SER A 244 6.92 0.55 -19.03
C SER A 244 7.85 1.65 -18.51
N GLN A 245 8.35 1.53 -17.28
CA GLN A 245 9.25 2.47 -16.62
C GLN A 245 10.55 1.79 -16.16
N LYS A 246 10.95 0.70 -16.83
CA LYS A 246 12.16 -0.10 -16.50
C LYS A 246 13.46 0.70 -16.40
N LYS A 247 13.54 1.88 -17.03
CA LYS A 247 14.69 2.80 -16.91
C LYS A 247 14.97 3.20 -15.45
N ASN A 248 13.96 3.12 -14.58
CA ASN A 248 14.02 3.51 -13.18
C ASN A 248 14.24 2.32 -12.23
N TYR A 249 14.46 1.08 -12.71
CA TYR A 249 14.64 -0.08 -11.83
C TYR A 249 15.82 0.07 -10.86
N ARG A 250 16.85 0.84 -11.21
CA ARG A 250 17.98 1.16 -10.31
C ARG A 250 17.55 1.92 -9.05
N ASP A 251 16.40 2.59 -9.09
CA ASP A 251 15.85 3.31 -7.94
C ASP A 251 15.46 2.35 -6.83
N ILE A 252 15.07 1.11 -7.16
CA ILE A 252 14.74 0.05 -6.19
C ILE A 252 15.95 -0.23 -5.30
N ASN A 253 17.14 -0.47 -5.90
CA ASN A 253 18.35 -0.67 -5.10
C ASN A 253 18.70 0.57 -4.28
N THR A 254 18.51 1.76 -4.86
CA THR A 254 18.89 3.02 -4.22
C THR A 254 18.01 3.33 -3.00
N VAL A 255 16.71 3.03 -3.07
CA VAL A 255 15.83 3.11 -1.91
C VAL A 255 16.29 2.13 -0.84
N MET A 256 16.36 0.84 -1.17
CA MET A 256 16.63 -0.21 -0.19
C MET A 256 17.98 -0.03 0.51
N SER A 257 18.99 0.51 -0.17
CA SER A 257 20.31 0.75 0.40
C SER A 257 20.45 2.04 1.20
N LYS A 258 19.41 2.88 1.26
CA LYS A 258 19.44 4.22 1.89
C LYS A 258 18.30 4.44 2.87
N ILE A 259 17.62 3.36 3.27
CA ILE A 259 16.69 3.39 4.39
C ILE A 259 17.50 3.62 5.66
N LYS A 260 16.94 4.42 6.56
CA LYS A 260 17.45 4.70 7.88
C LYS A 260 16.33 4.62 8.90
N VAL A 261 16.67 4.28 10.13
CA VAL A 261 15.76 4.37 11.27
C VAL A 261 15.82 5.79 11.83
N LEU A 262 14.69 6.31 12.30
CA LEU A 262 14.57 7.65 12.89
C LEU A 262 14.72 7.63 14.41
#